data_AF-A0A7Z2Q2R4-F1
#
_entry.id   AF-A0A7Z2Q2R4-F1
#
_cell.length_a   1.000
_cell.length_b   1.000
_cell.length_c   1.000
_cell.angle_alpha   90.00
_cell.angle_beta   90.00
_cell.angle_gamma   90.00
#
_symmetry.space_group_name_H-M   'P 1'
#
loop_
_entity.id
_entity.type
_entity.pdbx_description
1 polymer ?
#
loop_
_entity_poly.entity_id
_entity_poly.type
_entity_poly.pdbx_seq_one_letter_code
_entity_poly.pdbx_strand_id
1 'polypeptide(L)'
;MLLEQTITLGQMRQSGSRRLHVFCGDNKCSHSVVMDADCWPESLRLSDLEALFVCSVCGHRGANVRRDYQAAEPQLASVHR
;
A
#
# COMPACT_ATOMS: atom_id res chain seq x y z
N MET A 1 -7.11 14.48 3.00
CA MET A 1 -6.78 13.43 2.01
C MET A 1 -7.70 12.22 2.23
N LEU A 2 -9.03 12.38 2.08
CA LEU A 2 -10.02 11.33 2.36
C LEU A 2 -10.47 10.54 1.11
N LEU A 3 -10.06 10.98 -0.09
CA LEU A 3 -10.52 10.40 -1.35
C LEU A 3 -9.86 9.04 -1.64
N GLU A 4 -8.65 8.80 -1.14
CA GLU A 4 -7.91 7.56 -1.43
C GLU A 4 -8.53 6.33 -0.76
N GLN A 5 -9.21 6.49 0.38
CA GLN A 5 -9.82 5.37 1.09
C GLN A 5 -11.10 4.83 0.44
N THR A 6 -11.66 5.54 -0.54
CA THR A 6 -12.93 5.18 -1.19
C THR A 6 -12.77 4.66 -2.62
N ILE A 7 -11.58 4.78 -3.23
CA ILE A 7 -11.35 4.28 -4.59
C ILE A 7 -11.19 2.75 -4.61
N THR A 8 -11.63 2.13 -5.69
CA THR A 8 -11.34 0.73 -5.97
C THR A 8 -9.98 0.56 -6.65
N LEU A 9 -9.43 -0.66 -6.61
CA LEU A 9 -8.21 -0.99 -7.34
C LEU A 9 -8.37 -0.83 -8.85
N GLY A 10 -9.56 -1.09 -9.41
CA GLY A 10 -9.85 -0.80 -10.81
C GLY A 10 -9.70 0.69 -11.14
N GLN A 11 -10.26 1.57 -10.31
CA GLN A 11 -10.12 3.02 -10.47
C GLN A 11 -8.65 3.47 -10.29
N MET A 12 -7.94 2.87 -9.33
CA MET A 12 -6.50 3.12 -9.14
C MET A 12 -5.70 2.78 -10.40
N ARG A 13 -5.91 1.60 -10.99
CA ARG A 13 -5.25 1.16 -12.23
C ARG A 13 -5.60 2.05 -13.42
N GLN A 14 -6.87 2.46 -13.56
CA GLN A 14 -7.28 3.42 -14.59
C GLN A 14 -6.61 4.80 -14.42
N SER A 15 -6.25 5.18 -13.19
CA SER A 15 -5.46 6.39 -12.92
C SER A 15 -3.95 6.23 -13.15
N GLY A 16 -3.50 5.06 -13.61
CA GLY A 16 -2.11 4.79 -13.97
C GLY A 16 -1.24 4.18 -12.87
N SER A 17 -1.78 3.95 -11.67
CA SER A 17 -1.04 3.30 -10.58
C SER A 17 -1.42 1.82 -10.46
N ARG A 18 -0.42 0.95 -10.36
CA ARG A 18 -0.60 -0.51 -10.19
C ARG A 18 0.06 -1.06 -8.92
N ARG A 19 0.71 -0.19 -8.15
CA ARG A 19 1.42 -0.54 -6.92
C ARG A 19 0.77 0.11 -5.71
N LEU A 20 0.93 -0.51 -4.55
CA LEU A 20 0.52 0.01 -3.26
C LEU A 20 1.74 0.31 -2.41
N HIS A 21 1.71 1.41 -1.68
CA HIS A 21 2.61 1.67 -0.55
C HIS A 21 1.84 1.40 0.73
N VAL A 22 2.22 0.33 1.44
CA VAL A 22 1.56 -0.15 2.64
C VAL A 22 2.41 0.22 3.85
N PHE A 23 1.85 1.00 4.76
CA PHE A 23 2.49 1.39 6.01
C PHE A 23 1.88 0.60 7.18
N CYS A 24 2.71 0.19 8.14
CA CYS A 24 2.21 -0.36 9.39
C CYS A 24 1.28 0.65 10.08
N GLY A 25 0.14 0.19 10.61
CA GLY A 25 -0.80 1.03 11.35
C GLY A 25 -0.26 1.53 12.71
N ASP A 26 0.82 0.92 13.23
CA ASP A 26 1.53 1.44 14.38
C ASP A 26 2.58 2.48 13.95
N ASN A 27 2.27 3.75 14.21
CA ASN A 27 3.14 4.89 13.90
C ASN A 27 4.53 4.81 14.56
N LYS A 28 4.73 3.97 15.59
CA LYS A 28 6.06 3.77 16.20
C LYS A 28 6.93 2.80 15.41
N CYS A 29 6.33 1.92 14.60
CA CYS A 29 7.07 0.89 13.87
C CYS A 29 7.77 1.46 12.63
N SER A 30 7.20 2.49 11.99
CA SER A 30 7.71 3.12 10.75
C SER A 30 7.96 2.16 9.58
N HIS A 31 7.53 0.90 9.68
CA HIS A 31 7.74 -0.09 8.63
C HIS A 31 6.76 0.14 7.48
N SER A 32 7.25 0.04 6.25
CA SER A 32 6.43 0.11 5.05
C SER A 32 7.01 -0.74 3.93
N VAL A 33 6.15 -1.14 3.00
CA VAL A 33 6.53 -1.90 1.80
C VAL A 33 5.80 -1.35 0.58
N VAL A 34 6.44 -1.45 -0.58
CA VAL A 34 5.79 -1.24 -1.87
C VAL A 34 5.53 -2.60 -2.49
N MET A 35 4.32 -2.83 -2.98
CA MET A 35 3.94 -4.10 -3.58
C MET A 35 3.00 -3.93 -4.76
N ASP A 36 3.00 -4.92 -5.66
CA ASP A 36 2.09 -4.97 -6.79
C ASP A 36 0.65 -5.22 -6.32
N ALA A 37 -0.32 -4.57 -6.97
CA ALA A 37 -1.73 -4.66 -6.62
C ALA A 37 -2.54 -5.56 -7.57
N ASP A 38 -1.95 -6.10 -8.63
CA ASP A 38 -2.64 -6.82 -9.71
C ASP A 38 -3.20 -8.16 -9.28
N CYS A 39 -2.72 -8.71 -8.16
CA CYS A 39 -3.24 -9.94 -7.57
C CYS A 39 -4.66 -9.78 -6.97
N TRP A 40 -5.13 -8.56 -6.72
CA TRP A 40 -6.44 -8.30 -6.14
C TRP A 40 -7.52 -7.90 -7.17
N PRO A 41 -8.80 -8.22 -6.92
CA PRO A 41 -9.90 -7.86 -7.80
C PRO A 41 -10.08 -6.34 -7.95
N GLU A 42 -10.53 -5.92 -9.13
CA GLU A 42 -10.78 -4.49 -9.43
C GLU A 42 -11.84 -3.84 -8.54
N SER A 43 -12.78 -4.62 -8.02
CA SER A 43 -13.86 -4.15 -7.15
C SER A 43 -13.41 -3.86 -5.72
N LEU A 44 -12.25 -4.36 -5.32
CA LEU A 44 -11.75 -4.21 -3.96
C LEU A 44 -11.33 -2.76 -3.70
N ARG A 45 -11.69 -2.19 -2.56
CA ARG A 45 -11.26 -0.85 -2.16
C ARG A 45 -9.93 -0.91 -1.43
N LEU A 46 -9.20 0.20 -1.44
CA LEU A 46 -7.96 0.31 -0.66
C LEU A 46 -8.22 0.13 0.84
N SER A 47 -9.34 0.65 1.35
CA SER A 47 -9.73 0.48 2.76
C SER A 47 -10.07 -0.95 3.15
N ASP A 48 -10.57 -1.78 2.21
CA ASP A 48 -10.82 -3.20 2.47
C ASP A 48 -9.50 -3.97 2.72
N LEU A 49 -8.39 -3.51 2.14
CA LEU A 49 -7.07 -4.11 2.32
C LEU A 49 -6.43 -3.75 3.66
N GLU A 50 -6.69 -2.56 4.21
CA GLU A 50 -6.05 -2.05 5.43
C GLU A 50 -6.18 -3.03 6.60
N ALA A 51 -7.36 -3.65 6.78
CA ALA A 51 -7.62 -4.61 7.86
C ALA A 51 -6.95 -5.98 7.68
N LEU A 52 -6.50 -6.32 6.47
CA LEU A 52 -5.96 -7.63 6.12
C LEU A 52 -4.47 -7.78 6.41
N PHE A 53 -3.76 -6.66 6.59
CA PHE A 53 -2.33 -6.67 6.81
C PHE A 53 -1.96 -6.91 8.27
N VAL A 54 -0.89 -7.69 8.46
CA VAL A 54 -0.19 -7.84 9.73
C VAL A 54 1.28 -7.47 9.51
N CYS A 55 1.80 -6.56 10.32
CA CYS A 55 3.19 -6.17 10.24
C CYS A 55 4.09 -7.33 10.68
N SER A 56 5.01 -7.75 9.81
CA SER A 56 5.99 -8.80 10.13
C SER A 56 7.06 -8.35 11.14
N VAL A 57 7.23 -7.05 11.34
CA VAL A 57 8.23 -6.48 12.27
C VAL A 57 7.67 -6.38 13.69
N CYS A 58 6.49 -5.79 13.88
CA CYS A 58 5.92 -5.54 15.21
C CYS A 58 4.67 -6.38 15.55
N GLY A 59 4.12 -7.13 14.59
CA GLY A 59 2.91 -7.95 14.77
C GLY A 59 1.59 -7.15 14.77
N HIS A 60 1.61 -5.83 14.59
CA HIS A 60 0.40 -5.01 14.55
C HIS A 60 -0.53 -5.43 13.40
N ARG A 61 -1.82 -5.57 13.68
CA ARG A 61 -2.87 -5.82 12.69
C ARG A 61 -3.46 -4.50 12.23
N GLY A 62 -3.50 -4.28 10.93
CA GLY A 62 -3.91 -3.03 10.33
C GLY A 62 -2.75 -2.31 9.63
N ALA A 63 -3.07 -1.66 8.52
CA ALA A 63 -2.14 -0.85 7.75
C ALA A 63 -2.81 0.42 7.25
N ASN A 64 -2.01 1.41 6.89
CA ASN A 64 -2.44 2.51 6.04
C ASN A 64 -2.01 2.19 4.61
N VAL A 65 -2.99 2.01 3.71
CA VAL A 65 -2.73 1.57 2.33
C VAL A 65 -2.95 2.76 1.40
N ARG A 66 -1.94 3.06 0.58
CA ARG A 66 -2.00 4.12 -0.43
C ARG A 66 -1.62 3.58 -1.78
N ARG A 67 -2.15 4.19 -2.85
CA ARG A 67 -1.59 3.99 -4.18
C ARG A 67 -0.17 4.53 -4.21
N ASP A 68 0.74 3.78 -4.82
CA ASP A 68 2.09 4.26 -5.07
C ASP A 68 2.10 5.12 -6.34
N TYR A 69 2.61 6.34 -6.21
CA TYR A 69 2.70 7.31 -7.30
C TYR A 69 4.05 7.27 -8.01
N GLN A 70 5.02 6.52 -7.50
CA GLN A 70 6.28 6.37 -8.21
C GLN A 70 6.02 5.55 -9.49
N ALA A 71 6.23 6.18 -10.65
CA ALA A 71 6.45 5.45 -11.89
C ALA A 71 7.61 4.46 -11.66
N ALA A 72 7.64 3.34 -12.39
CA ALA A 72 8.58 2.24 -12.19
C ALA A 72 10.07 2.68 -12.23
N GLU A 73 10.58 3.24 -11.14
CA GLU A 73 12.00 3.30 -10.84
C GLU A 73 12.32 2.05 -10.00
N PRO A 74 13.36 1.29 -10.38
CA PRO A 74 13.81 0.19 -9.55
C PRO A 74 14.21 0.76 -8.19
N GLN A 75 13.68 0.18 -7.11
CA GLN A 75 14.17 0.45 -5.76
C GLN A 75 15.65 0.09 -5.73
N LEU A 76 16.51 1.10 -5.95
CA LEU A 76 17.87 1.06 -5.45
C LEU A 76 17.71 1.01 -3.93
N ALA A 77 17.99 -0.17 -3.39
CA ALA A 77 18.05 -0.43 -1.97
C ALA A 77 18.73 0.76 -1.26
N SER A 78 18.00 1.42 -0.37
CA SER A 78 18.61 2.26 0.64
C SER A 78 19.41 1.35 1.57
N VAL A 79 20.65 1.08 1.16
CA VAL A 79 21.72 0.58 2.03
C VAL A 79 21.91 1.67 3.09
N HIS A 80 21.33 1.45 4.26
CA HIS A 80 21.71 2.20 5.45
C HIS A 80 23.14 1.77 5.83
N ARG A 81 24.09 2.69 5.67
CA ARG A 81 25.38 2.70 6.38
C ARG A 81 25.16 3.27 7.77
#